data_AF-A0A9X2Q790-F1
#
_entry.id   AF-A0A9X2Q790-F1
#
_cell.length_a   1.000
_cell.length_b   1.000
_cell.length_c   1.000
_cell.angle_alpha   90.00
_cell.angle_beta   90.00
_cell.angle_gamma   90.00
#
_symmetry.space_group_name_H-M   'P 1'
#
loop_
_entity.id
_entity.type
_entity.pdbx_description
1 polymer ?
#
loop_
_entity_poly.entity_id
_entity_poly.type
_entity_poly.pdbx_seq_one_letter_code
_entity_poly.pdbx_strand_id
1 'polypeptide(L)'
;MLLLVSVMVLGTFQFHLFGGVILATAVTWLSNRLARCWRRHRFCRAGTPEQQARRRIDAFAAAHPQWHLRLYRTPAGFRLLALHRCFEPDDAEVAACFSQLGVDAVYARMCRMQQCFRARVSPKPWRVGIHRIRPPYAAWRAEHAALPERLRWIADYECASTAFAACRYIASFGDERNVTEAARQVQERHDAWCRADQPHLQLA
;
A
#
# COMPACT_ATOMS: atom_id res chain seq x y z
N MET A 1 -23.56 -10.76 25.47
CA MET A 1 -24.93 -10.49 25.97
C MET A 1 -25.34 -11.37 27.14
N LEU A 2 -25.09 -12.68 27.12
CA LEU A 2 -25.46 -13.58 28.23
C LEU A 2 -24.84 -13.22 29.59
N LEU A 3 -23.57 -12.82 29.62
CA LEU A 3 -22.88 -12.34 30.84
C LEU A 3 -23.50 -11.07 31.45
N LEU A 4 -24.09 -10.19 30.64
CA LEU A 4 -24.73 -8.96 31.13
C LEU A 4 -26.06 -9.26 31.82
N VAL A 5 -26.81 -10.24 31.30
CA VAL A 5 -28.11 -10.65 31.86
C VAL A 5 -27.93 -11.37 33.19
N SER A 6 -26.93 -12.24 33.32
CA SER A 6 -26.64 -12.97 34.56
C SER A 6 -26.24 -12.05 35.72
N VAL A 7 -25.45 -10.99 35.44
CA VAL A 7 -25.05 -10.00 36.45
C VAL A 7 -26.23 -9.11 36.88
N MET A 8 -27.17 -8.85 35.97
CA MET A 8 -28.36 -8.05 36.27
C MET A 8 -29.35 -8.80 37.18
N VAL A 9 -29.53 -10.11 36.98
CA VAL A 9 -30.45 -10.96 37.77
C VAL A 9 -29.91 -11.28 39.17
N LEU A 10 -28.59 -11.37 39.34
CA LEU A 10 -27.97 -11.51 40.67
C LEU A 10 -28.00 -10.20 41.48
N GLY A 11 -28.04 -9.05 40.81
CA GLY A 11 -28.13 -7.73 41.45
C GLY A 11 -29.51 -7.36 41.98
N THR A 12 -30.59 -8.02 41.55
CA THR A 12 -31.96 -7.68 41.95
C THR A 12 -32.41 -8.31 43.27
N PHE A 13 -31.69 -9.29 43.82
CA PHE A 13 -32.18 -10.06 44.96
C PHE A 13 -31.70 -9.65 46.35
N GLN A 14 -30.67 -8.79 46.52
CA GLN A 14 -30.34 -8.31 47.88
C GLN A 14 -29.48 -7.04 48.02
N PHE A 15 -29.15 -6.31 46.94
CA PHE A 15 -28.34 -5.09 47.06
C PHE A 15 -28.83 -3.98 46.12
N HIS A 16 -28.80 -2.75 46.62
CA HIS A 16 -29.27 -1.52 45.98
C HIS A 16 -28.94 -1.45 44.48
N LEU A 17 -29.92 -1.04 43.66
CA LEU A 17 -29.78 -0.75 42.23
C LEU A 17 -28.48 0.03 41.90
N PHE A 18 -28.07 0.91 42.81
CA PHE A 18 -26.80 1.64 42.79
C PHE A 18 -25.56 0.74 42.76
N GLY A 19 -25.49 -0.32 43.57
CA GLY A 19 -24.37 -1.27 43.60
C GLY A 19 -24.24 -2.04 42.29
N GLY A 20 -25.37 -2.42 41.68
CA GLY A 20 -25.39 -3.04 40.35
C GLY A 20 -24.86 -2.12 39.26
N VAL A 21 -25.25 -0.83 39.28
CA VAL A 21 -24.77 0.19 38.34
C VAL A 21 -23.27 0.47 38.52
N ILE A 22 -22.79 0.56 39.76
CA ILE A 22 -21.36 0.76 40.07
C ILE A 22 -20.54 -0.44 39.59
N LEU A 23 -21.01 -1.67 39.82
CA LEU A 23 -20.33 -2.87 39.35
C LEU A 23 -20.28 -2.95 37.81
N ALA A 24 -21.41 -2.69 37.14
CA ALA A 24 -21.47 -2.71 35.67
C ALA A 24 -20.56 -1.66 35.03
N THR A 25 -20.50 -0.45 35.59
CA THR A 25 -19.60 0.60 35.12
C THR A 25 -18.14 0.27 35.39
N ALA A 26 -17.80 -0.27 36.56
CA ALA A 26 -16.44 -0.73 36.88
C ALA A 26 -15.98 -1.87 35.95
N VAL A 27 -16.84 -2.85 35.68
CA VAL A 27 -16.56 -3.96 34.74
C VAL A 27 -16.37 -3.44 33.31
N THR A 28 -17.22 -2.53 32.86
CA THR A 28 -17.10 -1.92 31.51
C THR A 28 -15.82 -1.07 31.39
N TRP A 29 -15.48 -0.33 32.44
CA TRP A 29 -14.25 0.46 32.50
C TRP A 29 -13.01 -0.42 32.50
N LEU A 30 -12.97 -1.47 33.32
CA LEU A 30 -11.85 -2.41 33.40
C LEU A 30 -11.69 -3.20 32.10
N SER A 31 -12.78 -3.73 31.53
CA SER A 31 -12.74 -4.42 30.24
C SER A 31 -12.28 -3.52 29.11
N ASN A 32 -12.71 -2.25 29.07
CA ASN A 32 -12.22 -1.29 28.08
C ASN A 32 -10.74 -0.93 28.31
N ARG A 33 -10.31 -0.77 29.57
CA ARG A 33 -8.90 -0.54 29.93
C ARG A 33 -8.01 -1.71 29.50
N LEU A 34 -8.42 -2.94 29.82
CA LEU A 34 -7.72 -4.15 29.41
C LEU A 34 -7.69 -4.27 27.90
N ALA A 35 -8.82 -4.10 27.21
CA ALA A 35 -8.88 -4.14 25.75
C ALA A 35 -8.00 -3.05 25.10
N ARG A 36 -7.94 -1.84 25.66
CA ARG A 36 -7.05 -0.77 25.18
C ARG A 36 -5.58 -1.10 25.42
N CYS A 37 -5.23 -1.64 26.58
CA CYS A 37 -3.86 -2.07 26.90
C CYS A 37 -3.43 -3.20 25.95
N TRP A 38 -4.29 -4.20 25.77
CA TRP A 38 -4.06 -5.31 24.84
C TRP A 38 -3.92 -4.85 23.39
N ARG A 39 -4.82 -3.99 22.92
CA ARG A 39 -4.74 -3.39 21.57
C ARG A 39 -3.45 -2.60 21.40
N ARG A 40 -3.06 -1.80 22.39
CA ARG A 40 -1.82 -1.01 22.36
C ARG A 40 -0.58 -1.90 22.36
N HIS A 41 -0.54 -2.91 23.22
CA HIS A 41 0.56 -3.87 23.28
C HIS A 41 0.66 -4.67 21.98
N ARG A 42 -0.47 -5.13 21.42
CA ARG A 42 -0.53 -5.80 20.12
C ARG A 42 -0.05 -4.88 18.99
N PHE A 43 -0.44 -3.60 19.01
CA PHE A 43 -0.01 -2.61 18.02
C PHE A 43 1.50 -2.34 18.11
N CYS A 44 2.04 -2.17 19.32
CA CYS A 44 3.48 -2.01 19.53
C CYS A 44 4.28 -3.24 19.07
N ARG A 45 3.75 -4.46 19.28
CA ARG A 45 4.39 -5.71 18.82
C ARG A 45 4.22 -5.99 17.33
N ALA A 46 3.22 -5.40 16.69
CA ALA A 46 2.98 -5.60 15.26
C ALA A 46 4.09 -5.01 14.38
N GLY A 47 4.86 -4.03 14.89
CA GLY A 47 5.91 -3.32 14.15
C GLY A 47 5.34 -2.18 13.30
N THR A 48 6.21 -1.49 12.56
CA THR A 48 5.78 -0.41 11.67
C THR A 48 4.89 -0.95 10.54
N PRO A 49 4.00 -0.15 9.94
CA PRO A 49 3.18 -0.59 8.80
C PRO A 49 4.02 -1.17 7.65
N GLU A 50 5.22 -0.62 7.45
CA GLU A 50 6.20 -1.14 6.50
C GLU A 50 6.71 -2.52 6.87
N GLN A 51 7.10 -2.76 8.13
CA GLN A 51 7.52 -4.08 8.59
C GLN A 51 6.39 -5.11 8.45
N GLN A 52 5.14 -4.70 8.73
CA GLN A 52 3.97 -5.56 8.54
C GLN A 52 3.71 -5.88 7.07
N ALA A 53 3.86 -4.90 6.17
CA ALA A 53 3.79 -5.13 4.73
C ALA A 53 4.91 -6.07 4.26
N ARG A 54 6.14 -5.86 4.73
CA ARG A 54 7.28 -6.70 4.38
C ARG A 54 7.06 -8.16 4.81
N ARG A 55 6.61 -8.40 6.05
CA ARG A 55 6.27 -9.75 6.54
C ARG A 55 5.20 -10.44 5.70
N ARG A 56 4.17 -9.72 5.25
CA ARG A 56 3.15 -10.28 4.35
C ARG A 56 3.74 -10.69 3.01
N ILE A 57 4.62 -9.86 2.46
CA ILE A 57 5.30 -10.13 1.18
C ILE A 57 6.22 -11.35 1.32
N ASP A 58 7.04 -11.41 2.37
CA ASP A 58 7.96 -12.53 2.60
C ASP A 58 7.16 -13.84 2.81
N ALA A 59 6.07 -13.80 3.59
CA ALA A 59 5.20 -14.95 3.80
C ALA A 59 4.50 -15.41 2.51
N PHE A 60 4.03 -14.46 1.69
CA PHE A 60 3.44 -14.75 0.39
C PHE A 60 4.46 -15.42 -0.53
N ALA A 61 5.66 -14.85 -0.66
CA ALA A 61 6.72 -15.41 -1.50
C ALA A 61 7.12 -16.83 -1.05
N ALA A 62 7.19 -17.08 0.27
CA ALA A 62 7.50 -18.40 0.80
C ALA A 62 6.38 -19.43 0.54
N ALA A 63 5.12 -19.01 0.58
CA ALA A 63 3.96 -19.88 0.31
C ALA A 63 3.76 -20.16 -1.18
N HIS A 64 4.34 -19.36 -2.06
CA HIS A 64 4.13 -19.40 -3.50
C HIS A 64 5.47 -19.49 -4.26
N PRO A 65 6.24 -20.59 -4.15
CA PRO A 65 7.57 -20.72 -4.76
C PRO A 65 7.58 -20.63 -6.28
N GLN A 66 6.43 -20.87 -6.93
CA GLN A 66 6.24 -20.70 -8.37
C GLN A 66 6.20 -19.22 -8.81
N TRP A 67 5.98 -18.30 -7.88
CA TRP A 67 5.95 -16.87 -8.17
C TRP A 67 7.36 -16.28 -8.18
N HIS A 68 7.78 -15.76 -9.33
CA HIS A 68 8.90 -14.84 -9.39
C HIS A 68 8.42 -13.41 -9.15
N LEU A 69 8.93 -12.75 -8.11
CA LEU A 69 8.55 -11.41 -7.68
C LEU A 69 9.77 -10.50 -7.53
N ARG A 70 9.69 -9.27 -8.04
CA ARG A 70 10.62 -8.18 -7.67
C ARG A 70 9.95 -7.19 -6.74
N LEU A 71 10.65 -6.83 -5.67
CA LEU A 71 10.20 -5.89 -4.64
C LEU A 71 10.98 -4.59 -4.72
N TYR A 72 10.22 -3.49 -4.70
CA TYR A 72 10.74 -2.13 -4.76
C TYR A 72 10.24 -1.28 -3.59
N ARG A 73 11.14 -0.47 -3.03
CA ARG A 73 10.81 0.58 -2.06
C ARG A 73 10.25 1.78 -2.80
N THR A 74 9.18 2.35 -2.27
CA THR A 74 8.63 3.63 -2.72
C THR A 74 8.55 4.59 -1.52
N PRO A 75 8.31 5.89 -1.72
CA PRO A 75 8.16 6.82 -0.61
C PRO A 75 6.98 6.51 0.33
N ALA A 76 6.01 5.69 -0.08
CA ALA A 76 4.80 5.39 0.68
C ALA A 76 4.54 3.89 0.87
N GLY A 77 5.58 3.05 0.81
CA GLY A 77 5.45 1.61 0.99
C GLY A 77 6.24 0.82 -0.06
N PHE A 78 5.64 -0.27 -0.55
CA PHE A 78 6.28 -1.18 -1.50
C PHE A 78 5.52 -1.26 -2.82
N ARG A 79 6.26 -1.63 -3.87
CA ARG A 79 5.73 -2.09 -5.16
C ARG A 79 6.25 -3.50 -5.41
N LEU A 80 5.37 -4.36 -5.90
CA LEU A 80 5.72 -5.69 -6.36
C LEU A 80 5.48 -5.79 -7.86
N LEU A 81 6.39 -6.48 -8.55
CA LEU A 81 6.26 -6.83 -9.95
C LEU A 81 6.37 -8.36 -10.06
N ALA A 82 5.34 -9.02 -10.57
CA ALA A 82 5.37 -10.44 -10.86
C ALA A 82 5.95 -10.67 -12.26
N LEU A 83 6.87 -11.62 -12.40
CA LEU A 83 7.60 -11.87 -13.64
C LEU A 83 7.40 -13.27 -14.22
N HIS A 84 6.84 -14.19 -13.45
CA HIS A 84 6.66 -15.59 -13.84
C HIS A 84 5.54 -15.82 -14.87
N ARG A 85 4.65 -14.83 -15.06
CA ARG A 85 3.65 -14.77 -16.13
C ARG A 85 3.05 -13.36 -16.22
N CYS A 86 2.33 -13.10 -17.30
CA CYS A 86 1.42 -11.96 -17.40
C CYS A 86 0.06 -12.30 -16.78
N PHE A 87 -0.64 -11.26 -16.29
CA PHE A 87 -1.96 -11.37 -15.70
C PHE A 87 -2.90 -10.38 -16.36
N GLU A 88 -4.18 -10.73 -16.42
CA GLU A 88 -5.23 -9.77 -16.66
C GLU A 88 -5.72 -9.17 -15.33
N PRO A 89 -6.11 -7.89 -15.27
CA PRO A 89 -6.51 -7.25 -14.01
C PRO A 89 -7.77 -7.82 -13.35
N ASP A 90 -8.56 -8.60 -14.08
CA ASP A 90 -9.76 -9.29 -13.59
C ASP A 90 -9.54 -10.79 -13.31
N ASP A 91 -8.30 -11.29 -13.46
CA ASP A 91 -7.94 -12.65 -13.08
C ASP A 91 -8.27 -12.93 -11.59
N ALA A 92 -8.88 -14.09 -11.32
CA ALA A 92 -9.18 -14.51 -9.95
C ALA A 92 -7.92 -14.66 -9.09
N GLU A 93 -6.81 -15.07 -9.71
CA GLU A 93 -5.50 -15.19 -9.05
C GLU A 93 -4.96 -13.82 -8.60
N VAL A 94 -5.17 -12.76 -9.39
CA VAL A 94 -4.81 -11.39 -9.00
C VAL A 94 -5.64 -10.93 -7.80
N ALA A 95 -6.94 -11.20 -7.78
CA ALA A 95 -7.79 -10.87 -6.64
C ALA A 95 -7.35 -11.58 -5.35
N ALA A 96 -7.02 -12.88 -5.44
CA ALA A 96 -6.50 -13.65 -4.32
C ALA A 96 -5.13 -13.13 -3.84
N CYS A 97 -4.23 -12.82 -4.78
CA CYS A 97 -2.92 -12.23 -4.50
C CYS A 97 -3.05 -10.87 -3.81
N PHE A 98 -3.91 -9.97 -4.32
CA PHE A 98 -4.15 -8.66 -3.71
C PHE A 98 -4.73 -8.75 -2.30
N SER A 99 -5.62 -9.70 -2.05
CA SER A 99 -6.15 -9.96 -0.72
C SER A 99 -5.07 -10.43 0.25
N GLN A 100 -4.28 -11.44 -0.13
CA GLN A 100 -3.20 -11.98 0.71
C GLN A 100 -2.09 -10.95 1.00
N LEU A 101 -1.70 -10.18 -0.01
CA LEU A 101 -0.72 -9.12 0.12
C LEU A 101 -1.28 -7.87 0.79
N GLY A 102 -2.61 -7.77 0.96
CA GLY A 102 -3.33 -6.60 1.48
C GLY A 102 -2.98 -5.33 0.72
N VAL A 103 -3.19 -5.37 -0.59
CA VAL A 103 -3.08 -4.24 -1.53
C VAL A 103 -4.16 -3.20 -1.25
N ASP A 104 -3.87 -1.93 -1.53
CA ASP A 104 -4.84 -0.85 -1.38
C ASP A 104 -6.13 -1.11 -2.20
N ALA A 105 -7.28 -1.01 -1.53
CA ALA A 105 -8.57 -1.37 -2.14
C ALA A 105 -8.97 -0.44 -3.30
N VAL A 106 -8.55 0.83 -3.28
CA VAL A 106 -8.80 1.78 -4.38
C VAL A 106 -7.91 1.40 -5.56
N TYR A 107 -6.63 1.10 -5.34
CA TYR A 107 -5.75 0.61 -6.39
C TYR A 107 -6.29 -0.67 -7.04
N ALA A 108 -6.69 -1.66 -6.24
CA ALA A 108 -7.25 -2.92 -6.73
C ALA A 108 -8.51 -2.69 -7.57
N ARG A 109 -9.44 -1.85 -7.07
CA ARG A 109 -10.65 -1.48 -7.81
C ARG A 109 -10.32 -0.78 -9.13
N MET A 110 -9.37 0.17 -9.13
CA MET A 110 -8.99 0.91 -10.33
C MET A 110 -8.33 0.01 -11.38
N CYS A 111 -7.52 -0.97 -10.97
CA CYS A 111 -6.91 -1.91 -11.91
C CYS A 111 -7.98 -2.68 -12.69
N ARG A 112 -8.98 -3.20 -11.99
CA ARG A 112 -10.11 -3.90 -12.61
C ARG A 112 -11.00 -2.97 -13.45
N MET A 113 -11.32 -1.78 -12.96
CA MET A 113 -12.19 -0.85 -13.70
C MET A 113 -11.57 -0.34 -15.00
N GLN A 114 -10.24 -0.27 -15.06
CA GLN A 114 -9.52 0.30 -16.19
C GLN A 114 -8.76 -0.73 -17.01
N GLN A 115 -8.84 -2.00 -16.62
CA GLN A 115 -8.16 -3.10 -17.30
C GLN A 115 -6.66 -2.78 -17.49
N CYS A 116 -6.02 -2.25 -16.43
CA CYS A 116 -4.58 -2.05 -16.42
C CYS A 116 -3.97 -2.06 -15.01
N PHE A 117 -2.74 -2.54 -14.89
CA PHE A 117 -1.92 -2.30 -13.70
C PHE A 117 -1.21 -0.96 -13.83
N ARG A 118 -1.22 -0.17 -12.75
CA ARG A 118 -0.68 1.20 -12.79
C ARG A 118 0.63 1.28 -12.03
N ALA A 119 1.72 1.56 -12.73
CA ALA A 119 3.00 1.89 -12.12
C ALA A 119 3.32 3.38 -12.31
N ARG A 120 3.72 4.06 -11.24
CA ARG A 120 4.26 5.42 -11.35
C ARG A 120 5.77 5.33 -11.58
N VAL A 121 6.23 5.87 -12.70
CA VAL A 121 7.63 5.75 -13.15
C VAL A 121 8.46 7.03 -13.03
N SER A 122 7.87 8.11 -12.53
CA SER A 122 8.55 9.37 -12.25
C SER A 122 8.01 9.99 -10.96
N PRO A 123 8.79 10.82 -10.25
CA PRO A 123 8.39 11.30 -8.94
C PRO A 123 7.12 12.15 -8.98
N LYS A 124 6.41 12.29 -7.85
CA LYS A 124 5.29 13.24 -7.79
C LYS A 124 5.86 14.67 -7.79
N PRO A 125 5.36 15.62 -8.61
CA PRO A 125 5.92 16.97 -8.68
C PRO A 125 6.12 17.63 -7.31
N TRP A 126 5.11 17.53 -6.43
CA TRP A 126 5.16 18.13 -5.11
C TRP A 126 6.14 17.47 -4.13
N ARG A 127 6.65 16.26 -4.43
CA ARG A 127 7.71 15.62 -3.64
C ARG A 127 9.11 16.07 -4.07
N VAL A 128 9.22 16.71 -5.23
CA VAL A 128 10.48 17.29 -5.75
C VAL A 128 10.44 18.82 -5.75
N GLY A 129 9.53 19.42 -4.98
CA GLY A 129 9.42 20.87 -4.83
C GLY A 129 8.69 21.60 -5.98
N ILE A 130 8.10 20.87 -6.92
CA ILE A 130 7.40 21.44 -8.08
C ILE A 130 5.89 21.41 -7.86
N HIS A 131 5.24 22.56 -8.01
CA HIS A 131 3.78 22.62 -7.93
C HIS A 131 3.13 21.81 -9.07
N ARG A 132 1.97 21.20 -8.81
CA ARG A 132 1.21 20.51 -9.86
C ARG A 132 0.78 21.52 -10.92
N ILE A 133 1.05 21.23 -12.19
CA ILE A 133 0.48 22.00 -13.30
C ILE A 133 -1.05 21.95 -13.24
N ARG A 134 -1.70 23.11 -13.32
CA ARG A 134 -3.15 23.23 -13.43
C ARG A 134 -3.45 23.77 -14.81
N PRO A 135 -4.22 23.04 -15.65
CA PRO A 135 -4.65 23.60 -16.91
C PRO A 135 -5.55 24.82 -16.62
N PRO A 136 -5.42 25.92 -17.37
CA PRO A 136 -6.38 27.02 -17.32
C PRO A 136 -7.74 26.62 -17.93
N TYR A 137 -7.80 25.45 -18.57
CA TYR A 137 -8.99 24.87 -19.20
C TYR A 137 -9.54 23.68 -18.39
N ALA A 138 -10.78 23.27 -18.68
CA ALA A 138 -11.42 22.13 -18.04
C ALA A 138 -10.65 20.80 -18.26
N ALA A 139 -9.99 20.63 -19.40
CA ALA A 139 -9.19 19.45 -19.72
C ALA A 139 -8.02 19.78 -20.64
N TRP A 140 -6.93 19.02 -20.53
CA TRP A 140 -5.83 19.05 -21.50
C TRP A 140 -6.30 18.47 -22.85
N ARG A 141 -5.96 19.15 -23.94
CA ARG A 141 -6.19 18.72 -25.32
C ARG A 141 -4.86 18.61 -26.05
N ALA A 142 -4.84 17.94 -27.20
CA ALA A 142 -3.62 17.76 -27.99
C ALA A 142 -3.00 19.11 -28.41
N GLU A 143 -3.82 20.08 -28.80
CA GLU A 143 -3.40 21.45 -29.14
C GLU A 143 -2.68 22.17 -27.99
N HIS A 144 -2.96 21.78 -26.74
CA HIS A 144 -2.31 22.32 -25.55
C HIS A 144 -0.91 21.73 -25.29
N ALA A 145 -0.40 20.83 -26.14
CA ALA A 145 0.93 20.25 -26.00
C ALA A 145 2.06 21.28 -26.07
N ALA A 146 1.92 22.24 -26.97
CA ALA A 146 2.96 23.23 -27.25
C ALA A 146 2.80 24.55 -26.47
N LEU A 147 1.91 24.61 -25.47
CA LEU A 147 1.73 25.84 -24.67
C LEU A 147 3.05 26.19 -23.95
N PRO A 148 3.56 27.43 -24.08
CA PRO A 148 4.85 27.81 -23.48
C PRO A 148 4.93 27.56 -21.97
N GLU A 149 3.85 27.85 -21.23
CA GLU A 149 3.81 27.61 -19.78
C GLU A 149 3.89 26.12 -19.42
N ARG A 150 3.28 25.25 -20.23
CA ARG A 150 3.35 23.81 -20.05
C ARG A 150 4.75 23.30 -20.32
N LEU A 151 5.37 23.74 -21.42
CA LEU A 151 6.74 23.34 -21.77
C LEU A 151 7.73 23.80 -20.71
N ARG A 152 7.61 25.03 -20.21
CA ARG A 152 8.42 25.53 -19.08
C ARG A 152 8.25 24.66 -17.84
N TRP A 153 7.00 24.35 -17.46
CA TRP A 153 6.73 23.48 -16.32
C TRP A 153 7.33 22.08 -16.50
N ILE A 154 7.28 21.51 -17.71
CA ILE A 154 7.89 20.20 -18.01
C ILE A 154 9.41 20.28 -17.83
N ALA A 155 10.06 21.30 -18.40
CA ALA A 155 11.51 21.48 -18.27
C ALA A 155 11.94 21.64 -16.80
N ASP A 156 11.22 22.46 -16.03
CA ASP A 156 11.47 22.65 -14.59
C ASP A 156 11.30 21.33 -13.83
N TYR A 157 10.23 20.59 -14.12
CA TYR A 157 9.97 19.28 -13.50
C TYR A 157 11.03 18.24 -13.86
N GLU A 158 11.43 18.16 -15.13
CA GLU A 158 12.45 17.22 -15.59
C GLU A 158 13.79 17.50 -14.92
N CYS A 159 14.20 18.78 -14.86
CA CYS A 159 15.40 19.21 -14.16
C CYS A 159 15.35 18.83 -12.67
N ALA A 160 14.27 19.19 -11.96
CA ALA A 160 14.11 18.87 -10.54
C ALA A 160 14.05 17.36 -10.27
N SER A 161 13.47 16.57 -11.18
CA SER A 161 13.34 15.12 -11.04
C SER A 161 14.68 14.37 -11.13
N THR A 162 15.74 15.01 -11.66
CA THR A 162 17.04 14.35 -11.88
C THR A 162 17.67 13.79 -10.61
N ALA A 163 17.43 14.40 -9.45
CA ALA A 163 17.96 13.96 -8.16
C ALA A 163 17.15 12.83 -7.51
N PHE A 164 16.10 12.33 -8.17
CA PHE A 164 15.13 11.41 -7.57
C PHE A 164 14.87 10.14 -8.38
N ALA A 165 14.55 9.08 -7.66
CA ALA A 165 14.04 7.81 -8.18
C ALA A 165 12.60 7.61 -7.72
N ALA A 166 11.75 7.07 -8.60
CA ALA A 166 10.33 6.82 -8.29
C ALA A 166 10.15 5.62 -7.34
N CYS A 167 11.04 4.64 -7.46
CA CYS A 167 11.18 3.52 -6.55
C CYS A 167 12.63 3.05 -6.54
N ARG A 168 12.97 2.14 -5.61
CA ARG A 168 14.29 1.54 -5.51
C ARG A 168 14.17 0.03 -5.38
N TYR A 169 14.93 -0.72 -6.14
CA TYR A 169 14.97 -2.18 -6.01
C TYR A 169 15.44 -2.59 -4.60
N ILE A 170 14.83 -3.64 -4.04
CA ILE A 170 15.18 -4.18 -2.71
C ILE A 170 15.60 -5.64 -2.81
N ALA A 171 14.77 -6.46 -3.46
CA ALA A 171 14.93 -7.91 -3.43
C ALA A 171 14.13 -8.57 -4.57
N SER A 172 14.55 -9.79 -4.91
CA SER A 172 13.80 -10.71 -5.76
C SER A 172 13.44 -11.97 -4.96
N PHE A 173 12.34 -12.61 -5.35
CA PHE A 173 11.87 -13.88 -4.79
C PHE A 173 11.54 -14.86 -5.91
N GLY A 174 11.63 -16.16 -5.61
CA GLY A 174 11.38 -17.24 -6.58
C GLY A 174 12.57 -17.53 -7.49
N ASP A 175 12.41 -18.51 -8.39
CA ASP A 175 13.43 -18.91 -9.36
C ASP A 175 13.42 -17.95 -10.57
N GLU A 176 14.59 -17.43 -10.94
CA GLU A 176 14.76 -16.55 -12.11
C GLU A 176 14.49 -17.25 -13.44
N ARG A 177 14.61 -18.59 -13.48
CA ARG A 177 14.28 -19.41 -14.65
C ARG A 177 12.81 -19.33 -15.04
N ASN A 178 11.93 -18.97 -14.10
CA ASN A 178 10.50 -18.84 -14.35
C ASN A 178 10.13 -17.49 -14.99
N VAL A 179 11.07 -16.55 -15.10
CA VAL A 179 10.79 -15.21 -15.67
C VAL A 179 10.50 -15.31 -17.16
N THR A 180 9.30 -14.87 -17.54
CA THR A 180 8.89 -14.77 -18.94
C THR A 180 9.55 -13.58 -19.62
N GLU A 181 9.82 -13.71 -20.92
CA GLU A 181 10.47 -12.65 -21.70
C GLU A 181 9.61 -11.37 -21.77
N ALA A 182 8.30 -11.50 -21.94
CA ALA A 182 7.39 -10.37 -21.93
C ALA A 182 7.45 -9.59 -20.60
N ALA A 183 7.50 -10.28 -19.46
CA ALA A 183 7.61 -9.62 -18.17
C ALA A 183 8.98 -8.99 -17.94
N ARG A 184 10.06 -9.61 -18.45
CA ARG A 184 11.43 -9.06 -18.40
C ARG A 184 11.52 -7.71 -19.13
N GLN A 185 10.95 -7.60 -20.32
CA GLN A 185 10.94 -6.33 -21.07
C GLN A 185 10.20 -5.21 -20.33
N VAL A 186 9.08 -5.54 -19.67
CA VAL A 186 8.35 -4.58 -18.82
C VAL A 186 9.19 -4.18 -17.62
N GLN A 187 9.86 -5.14 -16.97
CA GLN A 187 10.73 -4.89 -15.83
C GLN A 187 11.88 -3.96 -16.17
N GLU A 188 12.61 -4.22 -17.25
CA GLU A 188 13.76 -3.39 -17.67
C GLU A 188 13.33 -1.95 -17.95
N ARG A 189 12.21 -1.78 -18.67
CA ARG A 189 11.66 -0.45 -18.96
C ARG A 189 11.19 0.25 -17.70
N HIS A 190 10.52 -0.47 -16.80
CA HIS A 190 10.12 0.04 -15.51
C HIS A 190 11.32 0.51 -14.69
N ASP A 191 12.36 -0.31 -14.57
CA ASP A 191 13.54 -0.06 -13.76
C ASP A 191 14.33 1.14 -14.31
N ALA A 192 14.47 1.22 -15.64
CA ALA A 192 15.10 2.35 -16.33
C ALA A 192 14.35 3.67 -16.07
N TRP A 193 13.03 3.70 -16.29
CA TRP A 193 12.24 4.92 -16.08
C TRP A 193 12.19 5.34 -14.60
N CYS A 194 12.03 4.37 -13.69
CA CYS A 194 11.99 4.63 -12.26
C CYS A 194 13.36 4.98 -11.66
N ARG A 195 14.45 4.67 -12.37
CA ARG A 195 15.83 4.69 -11.88
C ARG A 195 16.01 3.79 -10.65
N ALA A 196 15.42 2.60 -10.72
CA ALA A 196 15.27 1.69 -9.58
C ALA A 196 16.61 1.23 -8.98
N ASP A 197 17.66 1.18 -9.80
CA ASP A 197 18.99 0.69 -9.43
C ASP A 197 19.98 1.82 -9.08
N GLN A 198 19.49 3.05 -8.87
CA GLN A 198 20.34 4.20 -8.50
C GLN A 198 20.20 4.52 -7.01
N PRO A 199 21.00 3.89 -6.11
CA PRO A 199 20.83 4.02 -4.66
C PRO A 199 21.16 5.41 -4.12
N HIS A 200 21.92 6.21 -4.87
CA HIS A 200 22.29 7.58 -4.51
C HIS A 200 21.14 8.59 -4.71
N LEU A 201 20.16 8.27 -5.55
CA LEU A 201 19.01 9.15 -5.78
C LEU A 201 18.01 9.08 -4.62
N GLN A 202 17.43 10.22 -4.24
CA GLN A 202 16.39 10.26 -3.21
C GLN A 202 15.07 9.66 -3.73
N LEU A 203 14.23 9.13 -2.85
CA LEU A 203 12.93 8.58 -3.25
C LEU A 203 11.83 9.66 -3.25
N ALA A 204 11.14 9.83 -4.37
CA ALA A 204 10.00 10.76 -4.51
C ALA A 204 8.90 10.24 -5.43
#